data_AF-G5A0A7-F1
#
_entry.id   AF-G5A0A7-F1
#
_cell.length_a   1.000
_cell.length_b   1.000
_cell.length_c   1.000
_cell.angle_alpha   90.00
_cell.angle_beta   90.00
_cell.angle_gamma   90.00
#
_symmetry.space_group_name_H-M   'P 1'
#
loop_
_entity.id
_entity.type
_entity.pdbx_description
1 polymer ?
#
loop_
_entity_poly.entity_id
_entity_poly.type
_entity_poly.pdbx_seq_one_letter_code
_entity_poly.pdbx_strand_id
1 'polypeptide(L)'
;KPVLLLWDDFSGHWSKEVIQCAKELKVELLKVPPGATSVCQPADATWNGPLKARLRLLWIEHLKAQLLERDPAIAFKLMPPTRAEICNWVSSAW
;
A
#
# COMPACT_ATOMS: atom_id res chain seq x y z
N LYS A 1 -4.93 -11.04 -28.79
CA LYS A 1 -4.15 -9.83 -28.40
C LYS A 1 -3.24 -10.25 -27.26
N PRO A 2 -1.94 -9.89 -27.26
CA PRO A 2 -1.05 -10.21 -26.14
C PRO A 2 -1.51 -9.47 -24.88
N VAL A 3 -1.34 -10.09 -23.72
CA VAL A 3 -1.59 -9.48 -22.41
C VAL A 3 -0.24 -9.08 -21.83
N LEU A 4 -0.08 -7.81 -21.46
CA LEU A 4 1.13 -7.30 -20.82
C LEU A 4 0.86 -7.11 -19.32
N LEU A 5 1.70 -7.71 -18.48
CA LEU A 5 1.69 -7.51 -17.03
C LEU A 5 2.94 -6.73 -16.62
N LEU A 6 2.72 -5.50 -16.14
CA LEU A 6 3.76 -4.68 -15.52
C LEU A 6 3.74 -4.92 -14.02
N TRP A 7 4.86 -5.36 -13.45
CA TRP A 7 5.02 -5.53 -12.01
C TRP A 7 6.47 -5.33 -11.55
N ASP A 8 6.64 -5.14 -10.24
CA ASP A 8 7.91 -4.77 -9.61
C ASP A 8 9.02 -5.83 -9.75
N ASP A 9 10.23 -5.43 -9.34
CA ASP A 9 11.42 -6.28 -9.33
C ASP A 9 11.54 -7.18 -8.08
N PHE A 10 10.43 -7.52 -7.43
CA PHE A 10 10.46 -8.49 -6.36
C PHE A 10 10.87 -9.85 -6.91
N SER A 11 11.92 -10.45 -6.34
CA SER A 11 12.51 -11.69 -6.84
C SER A 11 11.50 -12.84 -6.99
N GLY A 12 10.46 -12.88 -6.16
CA GLY A 12 9.37 -13.85 -6.26
C GLY A 12 8.55 -13.75 -7.55
N HIS A 13 8.40 -12.55 -8.13
CA HIS A 13 7.70 -12.35 -9.41
C HIS A 13 8.49 -12.88 -10.62
N TRP A 14 9.77 -13.18 -10.44
CA TRP A 14 10.68 -13.58 -11.52
C TRP A 14 11.25 -14.99 -11.32
N SER A 15 10.60 -15.82 -10.50
CA SER A 15 10.97 -17.23 -10.38
C SER A 15 10.74 -17.98 -11.69
N LYS A 16 11.40 -19.13 -11.85
CA LYS A 16 11.26 -19.96 -13.05
C LYS A 16 9.81 -20.40 -13.26
N GLU A 17 9.13 -20.73 -12.17
CA GLU A 17 7.75 -21.19 -12.14
C GLU A 17 6.79 -20.09 -12.58
N VAL A 18 7.00 -18.85 -12.11
CA VAL A 18 6.18 -17.69 -12.49
C VAL A 18 6.37 -17.35 -13.97
N ILE A 19 7.62 -17.31 -14.45
CA ILE A 19 7.93 -17.05 -15.86
C ILE A 19 7.31 -18.14 -16.76
N GLN A 20 7.37 -19.40 -16.33
CA GLN A 20 6.78 -20.50 -17.07
C GLN A 20 5.25 -20.40 -17.13
N CYS A 21 4.60 -20.09 -16.01
CA CYS A 21 3.16 -19.84 -15.94
C CYS A 21 2.74 -18.69 -16.87
N ALA A 22 3.47 -17.56 -16.87
CA ALA A 22 3.18 -16.43 -17.75
C ALA A 22 3.24 -16.82 -19.23
N LYS A 23 4.23 -17.65 -19.63
CA LYS A 23 4.32 -18.18 -21.00
C LYS A 23 3.12 -19.05 -21.37
N GLU A 24 2.70 -19.96 -20.49
CA GLU A 24 1.53 -20.83 -20.69
C GLU A 24 0.23 -20.02 -20.85
N LEU A 25 0.10 -18.95 -20.07
CA LEU A 25 -1.02 -18.02 -20.14
C LEU A 25 -0.93 -16.98 -21.28
N LYS A 26 0.16 -16.99 -22.07
CA LYS A 26 0.44 -16.00 -23.12
C LYS A 26 0.45 -14.56 -22.60
N VAL A 27 1.01 -14.38 -21.40
CA VAL A 27 1.23 -13.09 -20.75
C VAL A 27 2.70 -12.69 -20.89
N GLU A 28 2.93 -11.49 -21.41
CA GLU A 28 4.25 -10.85 -21.44
C GLU A 28 4.49 -10.15 -20.11
N LEU A 29 5.64 -10.40 -19.48
CA LEU A 29 6.03 -9.76 -18.22
C LEU A 29 6.99 -8.60 -18.50
N LEU A 30 6.70 -7.43 -17.93
CA LEU A 30 7.58 -6.27 -18.00
C LEU A 30 7.93 -5.80 -16.59
N LYS A 31 9.23 -5.61 -16.36
CA LYS A 31 9.76 -5.14 -15.08
C LYS A 31 9.61 -3.63 -14.96
N VAL A 32 9.09 -3.19 -13.83
CA VAL A 32 9.14 -1.78 -13.43
C VAL A 32 10.57 -1.43 -12.97
N PRO A 33 11.15 -0.29 -13.37
CA PRO A 33 12.49 0.09 -12.93
C PRO A 33 12.65 0.02 -11.40
N PRO A 34 13.78 -0.49 -10.88
CA PRO A 34 14.02 -0.57 -9.45
C PRO A 34 13.83 0.79 -8.76
N GLY A 35 13.08 0.79 -7.65
CA GLY A 35 12.78 2.02 -6.90
C GLY A 35 11.72 2.94 -7.55
N ALA A 36 11.18 2.59 -8.72
CA ALA A 36 10.20 3.41 -9.41
C ALA A 36 8.75 2.91 -9.29
N THR A 37 8.48 1.87 -8.50
CA THR A 37 7.13 1.27 -8.34
C THR A 37 6.05 2.30 -8.04
N SER A 38 6.30 3.26 -7.13
CA SER A 38 5.32 4.29 -6.76
C SER A 38 4.93 5.25 -7.89
N VAL A 39 5.71 5.30 -8.97
CA VAL A 39 5.50 6.23 -10.10
C VAL A 39 5.17 5.46 -11.39
N CYS A 40 5.86 4.36 -11.64
CA CYS A 40 5.81 3.63 -12.89
C CYS A 40 4.87 2.42 -12.86
N GLN A 41 4.49 1.89 -11.69
CA GLN A 41 3.52 0.80 -11.58
C GLN A 41 2.11 1.39 -11.39
N PRO A 42 1.19 1.21 -12.35
CA PRO A 42 -0.13 1.85 -12.29
C PRO A 42 -0.92 1.50 -11.03
N ALA A 43 -0.89 0.23 -10.58
CA ALA A 43 -1.57 -0.19 -9.36
C ALA A 43 -1.05 0.56 -8.12
N ASP A 44 0.26 0.78 -8.02
CA ASP A 44 0.84 1.49 -6.89
C ASP A 44 0.65 3.00 -6.97
N ALA A 45 0.79 3.58 -8.15
CA ALA A 45 0.61 5.01 -8.35
C ALA A 45 -0.86 5.45 -8.19
N THR A 46 -1.81 4.64 -8.69
CA THR A 46 -3.22 5.07 -8.84
C THR A 46 -4.18 4.45 -7.84
N TRP A 47 -3.94 3.23 -7.35
CA TRP A 47 -4.80 2.59 -6.36
C TRP A 47 -4.19 2.68 -4.96
N ASN A 48 -2.98 2.14 -4.79
CA ASN A 48 -2.35 2.11 -3.47
C ASN A 48 -1.88 3.50 -3.01
N GLY A 49 -1.46 4.36 -3.94
CA GLY A 49 -1.00 5.72 -3.64
C GLY A 49 -2.07 6.55 -2.92
N PRO A 50 -3.25 6.78 -3.54
CA PRO A 50 -4.35 7.50 -2.90
C PRO A 50 -4.85 6.82 -1.62
N LEU A 51 -4.96 5.50 -1.60
CA LEU A 51 -5.35 4.73 -0.41
C LEU A 51 -4.39 5.00 0.77
N LYS A 52 -3.08 4.84 0.54
CA LYS A 52 -2.04 5.10 1.56
C LYS A 52 -2.04 6.55 2.01
N ALA A 53 -2.28 7.51 1.10
CA ALA A 53 -2.36 8.93 1.44
C ALA A 53 -3.53 9.22 2.38
N ARG A 54 -4.73 8.69 2.08
CA ARG A 54 -5.93 8.85 2.93
C ARG A 54 -5.76 8.17 4.30
N LEU A 55 -5.23 6.94 4.33
CA LEU A 55 -4.92 6.25 5.59
C LEU A 55 -3.91 7.03 6.44
N ARG A 56 -2.91 7.65 5.80
CA ARG A 56 -1.94 8.50 6.50
C ARG A 56 -2.59 9.74 7.12
N LEU A 57 -3.56 10.35 6.45
CA LEU A 57 -4.33 11.48 7.01
C LEU A 57 -5.12 11.05 8.24
N LEU A 58 -5.86 9.94 8.15
CA LEU A 58 -6.62 9.39 9.28
C LEU A 58 -5.73 9.06 10.48
N TRP A 59 -4.55 8.48 10.22
CA TRP A 59 -3.55 8.25 11.25
C TRP A 59 -3.05 9.55 11.90
N ILE A 60 -2.77 10.59 11.11
CA ILE A 60 -2.33 11.89 11.65
C ILE A 60 -3.43 12.52 12.52
N GLU A 61 -4.69 12.46 12.09
CA GLU A 61 -5.81 12.99 12.87
C GLU A 61 -6.01 12.20 14.17
N HIS A 62 -5.86 10.87 14.14
CA HIS A 62 -5.85 10.02 15.35
C HIS A 62 -4.76 10.43 16.34
N LEU A 63 -3.54 10.70 15.85
CA LEU A 63 -2.44 11.18 16.69
C LEU A 63 -2.73 12.57 17.27
N LYS A 64 -3.26 13.49 16.46
CA LYS A 64 -3.59 14.84 16.91
C LYS A 64 -4.65 14.83 18.00
N ALA A 65 -5.71 14.03 17.84
CA ALA A 65 -6.76 13.89 18.84
C ALA A 65 -6.19 13.44 20.19
N GLN A 66 -5.33 12.42 20.20
CA GLN A 66 -4.68 11.95 21.43
C GLN A 66 -3.77 13.01 22.07
N LEU A 67 -3.07 13.82 21.28
CA LEU A 67 -2.23 14.89 21.80
C LEU A 67 -3.04 16.05 22.38
N LEU A 68 -4.23 16.31 21.86
CA LEU A 68 -5.15 17.32 22.38
C LEU A 68 -5.82 16.87 23.69
N GLU A 69 -6.13 15.58 23.79
CA GLU A 69 -6.80 14.99 24.96
C GLU A 69 -5.84 14.59 26.09
N ARG A 70 -4.52 14.73 25.88
CA ARG A 70 -3.53 14.32 26.88
C ARG A 70 -3.62 15.18 28.14
N ASP A 71 -3.45 14.54 29.30
CA ASP A 71 -3.19 15.24 30.56
C ASP A 71 -1.71 15.69 30.58
N PRO A 72 -1.40 17.00 30.65
CA PRO A 72 -0.03 17.48 30.74
C PRO A 72 0.75 16.97 31.96
N ALA A 73 0.05 16.57 33.03
CA ALA A 73 0.66 16.03 34.25
C ALA A 73 1.08 14.55 34.11
N ILE A 74 0.60 13.86 33.07
CA ILE A 74 0.85 12.44 32.85
C ILE A 74 1.73 12.25 31.61
N ALA A 75 2.73 11.37 31.71
CA ALA A 75 3.55 11.01 30.57
C ALA A 75 2.69 10.46 29.43
N PHE A 76 2.78 11.07 28.24
CA PHE A 76 2.00 10.66 27.09
C PHE A 76 2.32 9.23 26.68
N LYS A 77 1.27 8.40 26.56
CA LYS A 77 1.36 7.05 26.00
C LYS A 77 0.50 6.98 24.76
N LEU A 78 1.15 6.71 23.62
CA LEU A 78 0.45 6.52 22.36
C LEU A 78 -0.48 5.31 22.44
N MET A 79 -1.75 5.52 22.13
CA MET A 79 -2.75 4.48 22.01
C MET A 79 -2.92 4.09 20.54
N PRO A 80 -2.69 2.81 20.18
CA PRO A 80 -2.93 2.37 18.81
C PRO A 80 -4.44 2.34 18.52
N PRO A 81 -4.85 2.58 17.27
CA PRO A 81 -6.23 2.36 16.85
C PRO A 81 -6.61 0.89 16.99
N THR A 82 -7.85 0.66 17.34
CA THR A 82 -8.49 -0.65 17.36
C THR A 82 -8.62 -1.23 15.96
N ARG A 83 -8.83 -2.55 15.87
CA ARG A 83 -9.11 -3.22 14.59
C ARG A 83 -10.35 -2.65 13.89
N ALA A 84 -11.39 -2.32 14.65
CA ALA A 84 -12.61 -1.73 14.12
C ALA A 84 -12.36 -0.34 13.50
N GLU A 85 -11.57 0.50 14.16
CA GLU A 85 -11.17 1.81 13.61
C GLU A 85 -10.36 1.65 12.32
N ILE A 86 -9.39 0.73 12.29
CA ILE A 86 -8.62 0.45 11.07
C ILE A 86 -9.53 -0.05 9.93
N CYS A 87 -10.47 -0.95 10.20
CA CYS A 87 -11.43 -1.41 9.21
C CYS A 87 -12.29 -0.25 8.66
N ASN A 88 -12.75 0.64 9.54
CA ASN A 88 -13.48 1.84 9.13
C ASN A 88 -12.61 2.77 8.29
N TRP A 89 -11.35 2.97 8.66
CA TRP A 89 -10.41 3.79 7.90
C TRP A 89 -10.19 3.24 6.50
N VAL A 90 -9.90 1.93 6.38
CA VAL A 90 -9.74 1.25 5.08
C VAL A 90 -11.01 1.39 4.24
N SER A 91 -12.19 1.16 4.83
CA SER A 91 -13.46 1.31 4.12
C SER A 91 -13.74 2.74 3.66
N SER A 92 -13.34 3.75 4.44
CA SER A 92 -13.56 5.17 4.11
C SER A 92 -12.51 5.72 3.13
N ALA A 93 -11.34 5.08 3.07
CA ALA A 93 -10.22 5.51 2.26
C ALA A 93 -10.25 4.98 0.83
N TRP A 94 -11.15 4.05 0.51
CA TRP A 94 -11.38 3.53 -0.84
C TRP A 94 -12.46 4.38 -1.53
#